data_AF-A0A2C1Z012-F1
#
_entry.id   AF-A0A2C1Z012-F1
#
_cell.length_a   1.000
_cell.length_b   1.000
_cell.length_c   1.000
_cell.angle_alpha   90.00
_cell.angle_beta   90.00
_cell.angle_gamma   90.00
#
_symmetry.space_group_name_H-M   'P 1'
#
loop_
_entity.id
_entity.type
_entity.pdbx_description
1 polymer ?
#
loop_
_entity_poly.entity_id
_entity_poly.type
_entity_poly.pdbx_seq_one_letter_code
_entity_poly.pdbx_strand_id
1 'polypeptide(L)' 'MFAVHFFENKNLLLSQLLQRVPDVGEELKIKGRKGKVSSVTNVEENKFHVQVVIEKVTKGKTAVVDQSKKRKR' A
#
# COMPACT_ATOMS: atom_id res chain seq x y z
N MET A 1 -17.34 -11.93 -6.49
CA MET A 1 -16.27 -11.64 -5.50
C MET A 1 -14.95 -11.97 -6.16
N PHE A 2 -13.98 -11.06 -6.13
CA PHE A 2 -12.74 -11.12 -6.92
C PHE A 2 -11.54 -11.30 -5.99
N ALA A 3 -10.66 -12.23 -6.30
CA ALA A 3 -9.37 -12.38 -5.63
C ALA A 3 -8.38 -11.37 -6.23
N VAL A 4 -8.09 -10.31 -5.50
CA VAL A 4 -7.23 -9.21 -5.94
C VAL A 4 -5.88 -9.30 -5.24
N HIS A 5 -4.84 -9.44 -6.04
CA HIS A 5 -3.44 -9.50 -5.61
C HIS A 5 -2.74 -8.20 -6.00
N PHE A 6 -2.35 -7.41 -5.00
CA PHE A 6 -1.64 -6.15 -5.19
C PHE A 6 -0.14 -6.36 -5.21
N PHE A 7 0.51 -5.84 -6.24
CA PHE A 7 1.95 -5.95 -6.48
C PHE A 7 2.62 -4.59 -6.61
N GLU A 8 3.89 -4.53 -6.23
CA GLU A 8 4.78 -3.42 -6.55
C GLU A 8 6.16 -4.01 -6.88
N ASN A 9 6.70 -3.72 -8.07
CA ASN A 9 8.01 -4.23 -8.52
C ASN A 9 8.17 -5.75 -8.34
N LYS A 10 7.14 -6.52 -8.74
CA LYS A 10 7.04 -8.00 -8.59
C LYS A 10 6.93 -8.50 -7.14
N ASN A 11 6.86 -7.63 -6.14
CA ASN A 11 6.60 -8.02 -4.76
C ASN A 11 5.10 -8.01 -4.47
N LEU A 12 4.58 -9.12 -3.92
CA LEU A 12 3.20 -9.18 -3.45
C LEU A 12 3.05 -8.37 -2.16
N LEU A 13 2.24 -7.33 -2.18
CA LEU A 13 2.01 -6.43 -1.06
C LEU A 13 0.84 -6.89 -0.19
N LEU A 14 -0.29 -7.20 -0.83
CA LEU A 14 -1.55 -7.57 -0.19
C LEU A 14 -2.33 -8.49 -1.13
N SER A 15 -3.03 -9.45 -0.55
CA SER A 15 -3.98 -10.31 -1.25
C SER A 15 -5.31 -10.22 -0.51
N GLN A 16 -6.40 -9.92 -1.22
CA GLN A 16 -7.71 -9.75 -0.60
C GLN A 16 -8.84 -10.15 -1.56
N LEU A 17 -9.90 -10.74 -1.00
CA LEU A 17 -11.17 -10.89 -1.69
C LEU A 17 -11.97 -9.60 -1.62
N LEU A 18 -12.28 -9.02 -2.78
CA LEU A 18 -13.02 -7.76 -2.92
C LEU A 18 -14.32 -7.97 -3.70
N GLN A 19 -15.31 -7.10 -3.48
CA GLN A 19 -16.55 -7.09 -4.27
C GLN A 19 -16.37 -6.41 -5.63
N ARG A 20 -15.34 -5.58 -5.78
CA ARG A 20 -14.98 -4.88 -7.02
C ARG A 20 -13.47 -4.96 -7.26
N VAL A 21 -13.07 -4.86 -8.52
CA VAL A 21 -11.66 -4.68 -8.90
C VAL A 21 -11.36 -3.18 -8.92
N PRO A 22 -10.22 -2.72 -8.36
CA PRO A 22 -9.82 -1.31 -8.42
C PRO A 22 -9.56 -0.84 -9.85
N ASP A 23 -9.80 0.44 -10.12
CA ASP A 23 -9.57 1.04 -11.44
C ASP A 23 -8.15 1.62 -11.56
N VAL A 24 -7.65 1.72 -12.80
CA VAL A 24 -6.34 2.35 -13.06
C VAL A 24 -6.40 3.83 -12.69
N GLY A 25 -5.44 4.27 -11.88
CA GLY A 25 -5.38 5.62 -11.36
C GLY A 25 -6.13 5.84 -10.04
N GLU A 26 -6.86 4.84 -9.53
CA GLU A 26 -7.50 4.93 -8.22
C GLU A 26 -6.46 5.07 -7.11
N GLU A 27 -6.73 5.98 -6.17
CA GLU A 27 -5.93 6.17 -4.97
C GLU A 27 -6.40 5.22 -3.86
N LEU A 28 -5.47 4.49 -3.27
CA LEU A 28 -5.77 3.50 -2.25
C LEU A 28 -4.68 3.42 -1.19
N LYS A 29 -5.03 2.89 -0.03
CA LYS A 29 -4.06 2.63 1.05
C LYS A 29 -3.79 1.14 1.16
N ILE A 30 -2.54 0.73 0.92
CA ILE A 30 -2.09 -0.64 1.14
C ILE A 30 -1.24 -0.68 2.40
N LYS A 31 -1.69 -1.46 3.40
CA LYS A 31 -0.98 -1.64 4.68
C LYS A 31 -0.57 -0.31 5.34
N GLY A 32 -1.49 0.66 5.35
CA GLY A 32 -1.28 1.99 5.95
C GLY A 32 -0.47 2.98 5.11
N ARG A 33 0.05 2.58 3.93
CA ARG A 33 0.79 3.45 3.02
C ARG A 33 -0.12 3.91 1.88
N LYS A 34 -0.02 5.17 1.49
CA LYS A 34 -0.73 5.70 0.31
C LYS A 34 -0.09 5.12 -0.96
N GLY A 35 -0.92 4.79 -1.93
CA GLY A 35 -0.50 4.34 -3.24
C GLY A 35 -1.55 4.59 -4.30
N LYS A 36 -1.14 4.41 -5.55
CA LYS A 36 -1.99 4.61 -6.73
C LYS A 36 -1.90 3.40 -7.64
N VAL A 37 -3.03 2.96 -8.17
CA VAL A 37 -3.07 1.85 -9.14
C VAL A 37 -2.42 2.29 -10.45
N SER A 38 -1.45 1.52 -10.93
CA SER A 38 -0.76 1.76 -12.20
C SER A 38 -1.28 0.85 -13.31
N SER A 39 -1.60 -0.40 -13.02
CA SER A 39 -2.20 -1.32 -13.99
C SER A 39 -3.01 -2.41 -13.32
N VAL A 40 -3.96 -2.97 -14.07
CA VAL A 40 -4.82 -4.08 -13.65
C VAL A 40 -4.75 -5.14 -14.73
N THR A 41 -4.39 -6.36 -14.36
CA THR A 41 -4.30 -7.51 -15.25
C THR A 41 -5.23 -8.60 -14.75
N ASN A 42 -6.11 -9.07 -15.63
CA ASN A 42 -6.91 -10.26 -15.39
C ASN A 42 -6.03 -11.49 -15.68
N VAL A 43 -5.91 -12.39 -14.70
CA VAL A 43 -5.09 -13.61 -14.81
C VAL A 43 -5.98 -14.84 -14.99
N GLU A 44 -7.10 -14.88 -14.28
CA GLU A 44 -8.13 -15.93 -14.38
C GLU A 44 -9.49 -15.29 -14.15
N GLU A 45 -10.57 -16.03 -14.43
CA GLU A 45 -11.96 -15.55 -14.39
C GLU A 45 -12.31 -14.66 -13.17
N ASN A 46 -11.81 -15.02 -11.97
CA ASN A 46 -12.02 -14.25 -10.74
C ASN A 46 -10.72 -13.78 -10.05
N LYS A 47 -9.56 -13.86 -10.71
CA LYS A 47 -8.26 -13.46 -10.14
C LYS A 47 -7.64 -12.29 -10.90
N PHE A 48 -7.29 -11.25 -10.16
CA PHE A 48 -6.74 -10.01 -10.70
C PHE A 48 -5.40 -9.67 -10.05
N HIS A 49 -4.43 -9.33 -10.87
CA HIS A 49 -3.15 -8.76 -10.45
C HIS A 49 -3.19 -7.26 -10.65
N VAL A 50 -3.00 -6.51 -9.58
CA VAL A 50 -3.06 -5.04 -9.59
C VAL A 50 -1.68 -4.51 -9.25
N GLN A 51 -1.07 -3.79 -10.18
CA GLN A 51 0.18 -3.07 -9.91
C GLN A 51 -0.14 -1.73 -9.24
N VAL A 52 0.59 -1.43 -8.18
CA VAL A 52 0.43 -0.22 -7.39
C VAL A 52 1.79 0.43 -7.19
N VAL A 53 1.81 1.75 -7.28
CA VAL A 53 2.96 2.56 -6.90
C VAL A 53 2.70 3.11 -5.51
N ILE A 54 3.50 2.72 -4.53
CA ILE A 54 3.40 3.20 -3.15
C ILE A 54 4.27 4.44 -2.98
N GLU A 55 3.75 5.44 -2.26
CA GLU A 55 4.56 6.58 -1.85
C GLU A 55 5.66 6.12 -0.90
N LYS A 56 6.92 6.44 -1.23
CA LYS A 56 8.06 6.13 -0.38
C LYS A 56 7.88 6.87 0.94
N VAL A 57 7.73 6.12 2.03
CA VAL A 57 7.79 6.67 3.38
C VAL A 57 9.22 7.11 3.62
N THR A 58 9.51 8.38 3.32
CA THR A 58 10.72 9.02 3.83
C THR A 58 10.57 9.04 5.34
N LYS A 59 11.32 8.17 6.03
CA LYS A 59 11.57 8.34 7.47
C LYS A 59 12.28 9.69 7.60
N GLY A 60 11.50 10.75 7.75
CA GLY A 60 12.00 12.04 8.18
C GLY A 60 12.78 11.80 9.47
N LYS A 61 13.93 12.47 9.58
CA LYS A 61 14.82 12.51 10.75
C LYS A 61 14.12 13.19 11.94
N THR A 62 12.95 12.72 12.35
CA THR A 62 12.13 13.30 13.42
C THR A 62 11.65 12.20 14.35
N ALA A 63 12.61 11.55 14.99
CA ALA A 63 12.41 10.92 16.29
C ALA A 63 13.70 11.01 17.11
N VAL A 64 14.38 12.17 17.10
CA VAL A 64 15.16 12.55 18.28
C VAL A 64 14.13 13.06 19.28
N VAL A 65 13.52 12.12 20.02
CA VAL A 65 12.86 12.46 21.27
C VAL A 65 13.98 12.93 22.19
N ASP A 66 14.14 14.25 22.27
CA ASP A 66 15.00 14.86 23.25
C ASP A 66 14.46 14.53 24.65
N GLN A 67 15.10 13.57 25.32
CA GLN A 67 14.78 13.19 26.69
C GLN A 67 15.30 14.20 27.73
N SER A 68 15.80 15.37 27.32
CA SER A 68 16.34 16.40 28.23
C SER A 68 15.30 17.07 29.13
N LYS A 69 13.99 16.88 28.89
CA LYS A 69 12.92 17.47 29.73
C LYS A 69 12.39 16.56 30.84
N LYS A 70 13.21 15.66 31.39
CA LYS A 70 12.89 15.04 32.69
C LYS A 70 13.20 16.04 33.80
N ARG A 71 12.19 16.86 34.14
CA ARG A 71 12.21 17.79 35.29
C ARG A 71 12.70 17.06 36.54
N LYS A 72 13.75 17.61 37.18
CA LYS A 72 14.17 17.26 38.55
C LYS A 72 12.98 17.43 39.50
N ARG A 73 12.77 16.45 40.39
CA ARG A 73 12.01 16.59 41.63
C ARG A 73 12.96 16.35 42.78
#